data_AF-A0ABD6ECV9-F1
#
_entry.id   AF-A0ABD6ECV9-F1
#
_cell.length_a   1.000
_cell.length_b   1.000
_cell.length_c   1.000
_cell.angle_alpha   90.00
_cell.angle_beta   90.00
_cell.angle_gamma   90.00
#
_symmetry.space_group_name_H-M   'P 1'
#
loop_
_entity.id
_entity.type
_entity.pdbx_description
1 polymer ?
#
loop_
_entity_poly.entity_id
_entity_poly.type
_entity_poly.pdbx_seq_one_letter_code
_entity_poly.pdbx_strand_id
1 'polypeptide(L)'
;MTSSGNFSAVPEFILTEIFSYFTYKELCKLECVCQQWLRVVGSIVRSQIRELVVRQLSAYETPFVTQQIALARLSLYCSYESTNLLMGVLRRSNGSVTKLSCDIRLITDMNKITHAGEYSQLFWDSLTEMRLVITRLTDRMLQNFLSVQSVLFQNLRKIALQVHEDMSRPEDVSLVISSFVQRSPVVINLELHASRSEQIFRQIETLLPVRLNLLKLINVAHDLLPISLTDLAAICSERQIFFDYLYLRDWTLTCLPQWPILHSPICDLRLSSCVIQNVNDFTDALECALADYKAKCGSDICVPLLRVIEFAGLCAFKGLERPNLAAHLEFAQRLTAKIPDLTFDFSDICTE
;
A
#
# COMPACT_ATOMS: atom_id res chain seq x y z
N MET A 1 -7.51 40.71 47.97
CA MET A 1 -7.18 39.27 47.99
C MET A 1 -7.64 38.68 46.68
N THR A 2 -6.76 38.63 45.69
CA THR A 2 -7.02 37.98 44.42
C THR A 2 -7.03 36.48 44.67
N SER A 3 -8.20 35.84 44.56
CA SER A 3 -8.28 34.38 44.46
C SER A 3 -7.46 33.99 43.22
N SER A 4 -6.22 33.56 43.42
CA SER A 4 -5.40 32.98 42.36
C SER A 4 -6.15 31.76 41.85
N GLY A 5 -6.84 31.89 40.72
CA GLY A 5 -7.61 30.82 40.12
C GLY A 5 -6.70 29.62 39.91
N ASN A 6 -6.94 28.55 40.65
CA ASN A 6 -6.20 27.32 40.47
C ASN A 6 -6.74 26.63 39.21
N PHE A 7 -5.91 26.50 38.18
CA PHE A 7 -6.28 25.84 36.92
C PHE A 7 -6.71 24.37 37.12
N SER A 8 -6.34 23.76 38.25
CA SER A 8 -6.79 22.42 38.67
C SER A 8 -8.27 22.35 39.07
N ALA A 9 -8.96 23.49 39.22
CA ALA A 9 -10.40 23.55 39.50
C ALA A 9 -11.25 23.73 38.22
N VAL A 10 -10.61 23.86 37.05
CA VAL A 10 -11.31 24.01 35.77
C VAL A 10 -11.94 22.67 35.35
N PRO A 11 -13.23 22.64 34.98
CA PRO A 11 -13.88 21.43 34.47
C PRO A 11 -13.19 20.83 33.23
N GLU A 12 -13.20 19.50 33.12
CA GLU A 12 -12.52 18.79 32.02
C GLU A 12 -13.03 19.17 30.62
N PHE A 13 -14.32 19.51 30.46
CA PHE A 13 -14.84 19.93 29.16
C PHE A 13 -14.23 21.28 28.70
N ILE A 14 -14.01 22.22 29.63
CA ILE A 14 -13.35 23.50 29.32
C ILE A 14 -11.87 23.26 29.02
N LEU A 15 -11.20 22.42 29.82
CA LEU A 15 -9.82 22.03 29.54
C LEU A 15 -9.70 21.35 28.17
N THR A 16 -10.69 20.54 27.78
CA THR A 16 -10.70 19.87 26.47
C THR A 16 -10.76 20.89 25.33
N GLU A 17 -11.63 21.90 25.46
CA GLU A 17 -11.75 22.98 24.48
C GLU A 17 -10.46 23.80 24.40
N ILE A 18 -9.90 24.23 25.53
CA ILE A 18 -8.63 24.96 25.57
C ILE A 18 -7.51 24.11 24.98
N PHE A 19 -7.40 22.85 25.38
CA PHE A 19 -6.29 22.01 24.96
C PHE A 19 -6.38 21.60 23.48
N SER A 20 -7.57 21.63 22.88
CA SER A 20 -7.75 21.33 21.46
C SER A 20 -6.99 22.27 20.52
N TYR A 21 -6.61 23.47 20.99
CA TYR A 21 -5.81 24.45 20.25
C TYR A 21 -4.30 24.19 20.31
N PHE A 22 -3.83 23.30 21.19
CA PHE A 22 -2.42 22.99 21.32
C PHE A 22 -1.95 21.96 20.29
N THR A 23 -0.70 22.10 19.88
CA THR A 23 -0.02 21.09 19.07
C THR A 23 0.19 19.80 19.86
N TYR A 24 0.36 18.68 19.15
CA TYR A 24 0.73 17.40 19.77
C TYR A 24 1.92 17.51 20.74
N LYS A 25 2.94 18.31 20.39
CA LYS A 25 4.14 18.49 21.23
C LYS A 25 3.82 19.22 22.53
N GLU A 26 2.94 20.21 22.49
CA GLU A 26 2.47 20.93 23.67
C GLU A 26 1.57 20.04 24.53
N LEU A 27 0.67 19.29 23.92
CA LEU A 27 -0.16 18.29 24.60
C LEU A 27 0.70 17.26 25.36
N CYS A 28 1.79 16.78 24.76
CA CYS A 28 2.74 15.89 25.44
C CYS A 28 3.43 16.54 26.65
N LYS A 29 3.54 17.86 26.72
CA LYS A 29 4.06 18.55 27.91
C LYS A 29 2.97 18.68 28.99
N LEU A 30 1.74 18.96 28.57
CA LEU A 30 0.59 19.13 29.46
C LEU A 30 0.22 17.83 30.18
N GLU A 31 0.42 16.67 29.54
CA GLU A 31 0.12 15.36 30.15
C GLU A 31 0.94 15.10 31.43
N CYS A 32 2.12 15.70 31.55
CA CYS A 32 3.03 15.53 32.68
C CYS A 32 2.68 16.40 33.91
N VAL A 33 1.69 17.27 33.81
CA VAL A 33 1.38 18.26 34.86
C VAL A 33 0.58 17.63 36.01
N CYS A 34 -0.53 16.95 35.71
CA CYS A 34 -1.34 16.26 36.71
C CYS A 34 -2.25 15.19 36.08
N GLN A 35 -2.85 14.33 36.91
CA GLN A 35 -3.70 13.22 36.45
C GLN A 35 -4.92 13.68 35.65
N GLN A 36 -5.54 14.81 36.02
CA GLN A 36 -6.67 15.37 35.27
C GLN A 36 -6.25 15.73 33.84
N TRP A 37 -5.11 16.41 33.69
CA TRP A 37 -4.61 16.85 32.39
C TRP A 37 -4.17 15.66 31.54
N LEU A 38 -3.56 14.64 32.15
CA LEU A 38 -3.26 13.37 31.47
C LEU A 38 -4.51 12.75 30.85
N ARG A 39 -5.63 12.71 31.58
CA ARG A 39 -6.90 12.17 31.06
C ARG A 39 -7.47 13.01 29.92
N VAL A 40 -7.48 14.33 30.08
CA VAL A 40 -7.96 15.28 29.06
C VAL A 40 -7.13 15.16 27.77
N VAL A 41 -5.79 15.21 27.89
CA VAL A 41 -4.87 15.04 26.75
C VAL A 41 -5.10 13.69 26.08
N GLY A 42 -5.21 12.61 26.85
CA GLY A 42 -5.50 11.27 26.31
C GLY A 42 -6.82 11.20 25.53
N SER A 43 -7.86 11.88 26.01
CA SER A 43 -9.14 11.99 25.30
C SER A 43 -8.99 12.72 23.95
N ILE A 44 -8.33 13.89 23.97
CA ILE A 44 -8.08 14.69 22.77
C ILE A 44 -7.28 13.88 21.75
N VAL A 45 -6.16 13.31 22.16
CA VAL A 45 -5.27 12.54 21.27
C VAL A 45 -6.02 11.36 20.64
N ARG A 46 -6.79 10.59 21.42
CA ARG A 46 -7.58 9.48 20.87
C ARG A 46 -8.70 9.93 19.93
N SER A 47 -9.26 11.12 20.14
CA SER A 47 -10.27 11.67 19.24
C SER A 47 -9.68 12.17 17.92
N GLN A 48 -8.45 12.71 17.96
CA GLN A 48 -7.79 13.37 16.84
C GLN A 48 -6.85 12.46 16.04
N ILE A 49 -6.42 11.32 16.60
CA ILE A 49 -5.44 10.43 15.96
C ILE A 49 -6.07 9.07 15.72
N ARG A 50 -6.37 8.81 14.44
CA ARG A 50 -6.91 7.56 13.91
C ARG A 50 -5.94 6.85 12.97
N GLU A 51 -4.99 7.58 12.39
CA GLU A 51 -3.92 7.04 11.55
C GLU A 51 -2.55 7.35 12.15
N LEU A 52 -1.69 6.34 12.18
CA LEU A 52 -0.30 6.47 12.59
C LEU A 52 0.62 6.10 11.41
N VAL A 53 1.54 7.00 11.07
CA VAL A 53 2.60 6.76 10.08
C VAL A 53 3.94 6.79 10.80
N VAL A 54 4.64 5.66 10.83
CA VAL A 54 5.95 5.54 11.48
C VAL A 54 7.01 5.25 10.43
N ARG A 55 7.95 6.18 10.27
CA ARG A 55 9.11 6.02 9.40
C ARG A 55 10.37 6.00 10.25
N GLN A 56 11.06 4.87 10.24
CA GLN A 56 12.32 4.71 10.95
C GLN A 56 13.47 4.63 9.96
N LEU A 57 14.49 5.47 10.14
CA LEU A 57 15.72 5.45 9.36
C LEU A 57 16.89 5.76 10.30
N SER A 58 18.05 5.17 10.05
CA SER A 58 19.27 5.45 10.83
C SER A 58 19.73 6.90 10.70
N ALA A 59 19.41 7.56 9.59
CA ALA A 59 19.77 8.96 9.33
C ALA A 59 18.99 9.98 10.18
N TYR A 60 17.92 9.58 10.87
CA TYR A 60 17.19 10.49 11.75
C TYR A 60 17.88 10.62 13.10
N GLU A 61 18.76 11.61 13.24
CA GLU A 61 19.42 11.93 14.51
C GLU A 61 18.45 12.51 15.54
N THR A 62 17.52 13.36 15.09
CA THR A 62 16.50 13.98 15.95
C THR A 62 15.12 13.50 15.54
N PRO A 63 14.31 12.95 16.46
CA PRO A 63 12.96 12.55 16.14
C PRO A 63 12.08 13.75 15.82
N PHE A 64 11.24 13.58 14.82
CA PHE A 64 10.31 14.59 14.33
C PHE A 64 8.90 14.03 14.27
N VAL A 65 7.93 14.82 14.73
CA VAL A 65 6.51 14.45 14.77
C VAL A 65 5.69 15.54 14.10
N THR A 66 4.80 15.15 13.20
CA THR A 66 3.85 16.04 12.54
C THR A 66 2.44 15.51 12.71
N GLN A 67 1.53 16.36 13.18
CA GLN A 67 0.11 16.05 13.27
C GLN A 67 -0.63 16.73 12.12
N GLN A 68 -1.41 15.97 11.36
CA GLN A 68 -2.29 16.45 10.31
C GLN A 68 -3.73 16.24 10.76
N ILE A 69 -4.28 17.24 11.46
CA ILE A 69 -5.60 17.17 12.14
C ILE A 69 -6.71 16.80 11.14
N ALA A 70 -6.73 17.42 9.96
CA ALA A 70 -7.75 17.16 8.93
C ALA A 70 -7.76 15.69 8.44
N LEU A 71 -6.63 14.99 8.54
CA LEU A 71 -6.51 13.58 8.17
C LEU A 71 -6.59 12.65 9.37
N ALA A 72 -6.80 13.19 10.58
CA ALA A 72 -6.66 12.48 11.84
C ALA A 72 -5.36 11.66 11.94
N ARG A 73 -4.26 12.19 11.40
CA ARG A 73 -3.00 11.48 11.18
C ARG A 73 -1.88 12.04 12.03
N LEU A 74 -1.10 11.13 12.62
CA LEU A 74 0.17 11.44 13.25
C LEU A 74 1.31 10.76 12.48
N SER A 75 2.26 11.55 12.01
CA SER A 75 3.45 11.07 11.31
C SER A 75 4.67 11.23 12.21
N LEU A 76 5.39 10.13 12.42
CA LEU A 76 6.59 10.05 13.24
C LEU A 76 7.78 9.65 12.35
N TYR A 77 8.86 10.40 12.47
CA TYR A 77 10.14 10.18 11.79
C TYR A 77 11.20 10.08 12.87
N CYS A 78 11.85 8.93 13.02
CA CYS A 78 12.79 8.72 14.11
C CYS A 78 13.86 7.67 13.81
N SER A 79 14.90 7.60 14.64
CA SER A 79 15.88 6.52 14.58
C SER A 79 15.25 5.19 15.03
N TYR A 80 15.96 4.09 14.75
CA TYR A 80 15.59 2.77 15.26
C TYR A 80 15.71 2.64 16.79
N GLU A 81 16.47 3.53 17.42
CA GLU A 81 16.72 3.52 18.87
C GLU A 81 15.70 4.36 19.66
N SER A 82 14.79 5.05 18.96
CA SER A 82 13.78 5.93 19.56
C SER A 82 12.62 5.16 20.22
N THR A 83 12.91 4.09 20.96
CA THR A 83 11.92 3.18 21.58
C THR A 83 11.03 3.89 22.59
N ASN A 84 11.58 4.75 23.44
CA ASN A 84 10.82 5.50 24.45
C ASN A 84 9.79 6.44 23.81
N LEU A 85 10.17 7.11 22.72
CA LEU A 85 9.29 7.97 21.97
C LEU A 85 8.13 7.17 21.36
N LEU A 86 8.45 6.07 20.67
CA LEU A 86 7.47 5.17 20.08
C LEU A 86 6.49 4.65 21.13
N MET A 87 7.00 4.16 22.26
CA MET A 87 6.19 3.65 23.36
C MET A 87 5.24 4.71 23.91
N GLY A 88 5.70 5.95 24.07
CA GLY A 88 4.83 7.07 24.48
C GLY A 88 3.72 7.36 23.47
N VAL A 89 4.05 7.40 22.18
CA VAL A 89 3.07 7.62 21.09
C VAL A 89 2.04 6.49 21.06
N LEU A 90 2.47 5.23 21.14
CA LEU A 90 1.59 4.06 21.14
C LEU A 90 0.67 4.05 22.36
N ARG A 91 1.18 4.37 23.55
CA ARG A 91 0.37 4.48 24.78
C ARG A 91 -0.72 5.53 24.68
N ARG A 92 -0.41 6.72 24.14
CA ARG A 92 -1.41 7.78 23.96
C ARG A 92 -2.45 7.46 22.91
N SER A 93 -2.05 6.74 21.86
CA SER A 93 -2.91 6.42 20.72
C SER A 93 -3.62 5.06 20.87
N ASN A 94 -3.43 4.40 22.01
CA ASN A 94 -3.97 3.08 22.28
C ASN A 94 -5.50 3.06 22.12
N GLY A 95 -6.01 2.08 21.37
CA GLY A 95 -7.44 1.90 21.10
C GLY A 95 -8.09 2.94 20.19
N SER A 96 -7.34 3.91 19.63
CA SER A 96 -7.89 4.88 18.66
C SER A 96 -7.37 4.69 17.23
N VAL A 97 -6.18 4.10 17.08
CA VAL A 97 -5.55 3.88 15.78
C VAL A 97 -6.26 2.78 15.02
N THR A 98 -6.80 3.14 13.86
CA THR A 98 -7.48 2.25 12.92
C THR A 98 -6.65 2.00 11.67
N LYS A 99 -5.68 2.87 11.38
CA LYS A 99 -4.76 2.78 10.25
C LYS A 99 -3.30 2.91 10.68
N LEU A 100 -2.44 2.00 10.23
CA LEU A 100 -1.00 2.02 10.52
C LEU A 100 -0.20 1.93 9.23
N SER A 101 0.75 2.84 9.03
CA SER A 101 1.79 2.71 8.00
C SER A 101 3.16 2.59 8.67
N CYS A 102 3.89 1.51 8.46
CA CYS A 102 5.20 1.30 9.06
C CYS A 102 6.12 0.39 8.25
N ASP A 103 7.41 0.44 8.55
CA ASP A 103 8.37 -0.59 8.12
C ASP A 103 8.17 -1.87 8.95
N ILE A 104 8.42 -3.04 8.35
CA ILE A 104 8.29 -4.34 9.02
C ILE A 104 9.12 -4.43 10.30
N ARG A 105 10.24 -3.71 10.36
CA ARG A 105 11.09 -3.66 11.55
C ARG A 105 10.34 -3.21 12.80
N LEU A 106 9.45 -2.21 12.68
CA LEU A 106 8.66 -1.74 13.82
C LEU A 106 7.90 -2.89 14.48
N ILE A 107 7.27 -3.73 13.66
CA ILE A 107 6.49 -4.88 14.12
C ILE A 107 7.40 -5.93 14.77
N THR A 108 8.54 -6.21 14.15
CA THR A 108 9.50 -7.19 14.68
C THR A 108 10.19 -6.77 15.97
N ASP A 109 10.27 -5.46 16.21
CA ASP A 109 10.87 -4.86 17.40
C ASP A 109 9.82 -4.48 18.46
N MET A 110 8.54 -4.86 18.29
CA MET A 110 7.47 -4.55 19.25
C MET A 110 7.80 -4.98 20.67
N ASN A 111 8.42 -6.15 20.87
CA ASN A 111 8.83 -6.62 22.20
C ASN A 111 9.86 -5.71 22.89
N LYS A 112 10.64 -4.93 22.12
CA LYS A 112 11.56 -3.92 22.67
C LYS A 112 10.84 -2.62 23.02
N ILE A 113 9.78 -2.31 22.30
CA ILE A 113 8.98 -1.10 22.48
C ILE A 113 8.01 -1.27 23.64
N THR A 114 7.40 -2.44 23.80
CA THR A 114 6.46 -2.72 24.87
C THR A 114 7.19 -3.46 25.99
N HIS A 115 7.61 -2.75 27.04
CA HIS A 115 8.09 -3.41 28.25
C HIS A 115 6.95 -4.30 28.80
N ALA A 116 7.19 -5.62 28.83
CA ALA A 116 6.25 -6.70 29.17
C ALA A 116 5.28 -7.13 28.05
N GLY A 117 5.35 -8.41 27.70
CA GLY A 117 4.64 -9.07 26.59
C GLY A 117 3.11 -9.17 26.70
N GLU A 118 2.50 -8.48 27.65
CA GLU A 118 1.03 -8.46 27.83
C GLU A 118 0.36 -7.25 27.17
N TYR A 119 1.11 -6.18 26.85
CA TYR A 119 0.52 -4.93 26.34
C TYR A 119 0.56 -4.76 24.81
N SER A 120 1.29 -5.61 24.08
CA SER A 120 1.45 -5.45 22.64
C SER A 120 0.15 -5.68 21.86
N GLN A 121 -0.74 -6.54 22.36
CA GLN A 121 -2.05 -6.85 21.75
C GLN A 121 -2.94 -5.60 21.77
N LEU A 122 -3.02 -4.94 22.92
CA LEU A 122 -3.93 -3.82 23.18
C LEU A 122 -3.74 -2.66 22.20
N PHE A 123 -2.49 -2.38 21.78
CA PHE A 123 -2.20 -1.25 20.90
C PHE A 123 -2.90 -1.32 19.54
N TRP A 124 -3.19 -2.53 19.06
CA TRP A 124 -3.66 -2.76 17.70
C TRP A 124 -5.04 -3.40 17.63
N ASP A 125 -5.74 -3.51 18.76
CA ASP A 125 -7.10 -4.06 18.80
C ASP A 125 -8.06 -3.32 17.85
N SER A 126 -7.87 -2.02 17.65
CA SER A 126 -8.70 -1.22 16.73
C SER A 126 -8.16 -1.14 15.30
N LEU A 127 -7.01 -1.77 15.02
CA LEU A 127 -6.34 -1.67 13.73
C LEU A 127 -7.09 -2.48 12.66
N THR A 128 -7.65 -1.79 11.67
CA THR A 128 -8.39 -2.41 10.55
C THR A 128 -7.65 -2.31 9.23
N GLU A 129 -6.76 -1.32 9.07
CA GLU A 129 -5.98 -1.10 7.84
C GLU A 129 -4.49 -0.95 8.13
N MET A 130 -3.65 -1.61 7.34
CA MET A 130 -2.21 -1.53 7.50
C MET A 130 -1.49 -1.35 6.16
N ARG A 131 -0.48 -0.47 6.13
CA ARG A 131 0.53 -0.42 5.07
C ARG A 131 1.86 -0.86 5.65
N LEU A 132 2.37 -1.98 5.17
CA LEU A 132 3.64 -2.56 5.61
C LEU A 132 4.69 -2.39 4.53
N VAL A 133 5.77 -1.68 4.85
CA VAL A 133 6.91 -1.49 3.96
C VAL A 133 7.99 -2.51 4.32
N ILE A 134 8.50 -3.21 3.30
CA ILE A 134 9.55 -4.21 3.40
C ILE A 134 10.74 -3.69 2.59
N THR A 135 11.64 -3.00 3.29
CA THR A 135 12.92 -2.53 2.73
C THR A 135 14.05 -3.55 2.90
N ARG A 136 14.02 -4.29 4.01
CA ARG A 136 14.97 -5.36 4.33
C ARG A 136 14.28 -6.39 5.21
N LEU A 137 14.52 -7.66 4.93
CA LEU A 137 14.04 -8.78 5.72
C LEU A 137 15.19 -9.74 6.02
N THR A 138 15.49 -9.92 7.30
CA THR A 138 16.46 -10.94 7.76
C THR A 138 15.71 -12.13 8.33
N ASP A 139 16.34 -13.30 8.41
CA ASP A 139 15.71 -14.49 9.03
C ASP A 139 15.15 -14.19 10.41
N ARG A 140 15.92 -13.48 11.25
CA ARG A 140 15.48 -13.08 12.59
C ARG A 140 14.24 -12.18 12.55
N MET A 141 14.20 -11.22 11.63
CA MET A 141 13.04 -10.33 11.47
C MET A 141 11.82 -11.12 11.01
N LEU A 142 11.99 -12.01 10.03
CA LEU A 142 10.91 -12.86 9.55
C LEU A 142 10.33 -13.74 10.68
N GLN A 143 11.19 -14.43 11.43
CA GLN A 143 10.73 -15.29 12.54
C GLN A 143 10.01 -14.49 13.62
N ASN A 144 10.56 -13.34 14.01
CA ASN A 144 9.91 -12.44 14.96
C ASN A 144 8.54 -12.00 14.44
N PHE A 145 8.46 -11.55 13.18
CA PHE A 145 7.21 -11.12 12.57
C PHE A 145 6.16 -12.24 12.59
N LEU A 146 6.52 -13.44 12.12
CA LEU A 146 5.62 -14.59 12.05
C LEU A 146 5.12 -15.00 13.45
N SER A 147 5.95 -14.86 14.49
CA SER A 147 5.56 -15.19 15.87
C SER A 147 4.54 -14.23 16.50
N VAL A 148 4.50 -12.96 16.07
CA VAL A 148 3.66 -11.94 16.71
C VAL A 148 2.46 -11.52 15.88
N GLN A 149 2.52 -11.64 14.56
CA GLN A 149 1.51 -11.11 13.66
C GLN A 149 0.10 -11.66 13.92
N SER A 150 -0.06 -12.92 14.34
CA SER A 150 -1.38 -13.54 14.72
C SER A 150 -2.03 -12.84 15.87
N VAL A 151 -1.21 -12.41 16.80
CA VAL A 151 -1.66 -11.78 18.01
C VAL A 151 -1.95 -10.30 17.79
N LEU A 152 -1.10 -9.60 17.03
CA LEU A 152 -1.20 -8.14 16.84
C LEU A 152 -2.34 -7.73 15.90
N PHE A 153 -2.67 -8.55 14.90
CA PHE A 153 -3.53 -8.12 13.78
C PHE A 153 -4.82 -8.95 13.67
N GLN A 154 -5.56 -9.04 14.77
CA GLN A 154 -6.79 -9.84 14.85
C GLN A 154 -7.95 -9.23 14.05
N ASN A 155 -8.06 -7.90 14.04
CA ASN A 155 -9.17 -7.17 13.40
C ASN A 155 -8.79 -6.56 12.04
N LEU A 156 -7.64 -6.95 11.49
CA LEU A 156 -7.15 -6.42 10.22
C LEU A 156 -8.09 -6.83 9.09
N ARG A 157 -8.55 -5.86 8.31
CA ARG A 157 -9.45 -6.07 7.15
C ARG A 157 -8.75 -5.79 5.84
N LYS A 158 -7.74 -4.92 5.85
CA LYS A 158 -7.01 -4.53 4.64
C LYS A 158 -5.52 -4.37 4.95
N ILE A 159 -4.69 -4.93 4.08
CA ILE A 159 -3.25 -4.73 4.11
C ILE A 159 -2.72 -4.30 2.75
N ALA A 160 -1.80 -3.34 2.74
CA ALA A 160 -0.99 -2.98 1.59
C ALA A 160 0.48 -3.28 1.88
N LEU A 161 1.06 -4.22 1.16
CA LEU A 161 2.45 -4.63 1.29
C LEU A 161 3.26 -3.95 0.19
N GLN A 162 4.28 -3.18 0.58
CA GLN A 162 5.19 -2.52 -0.34
C GLN A 162 6.58 -3.14 -0.21
N VAL A 163 7.05 -3.79 -1.27
CA VAL A 163 8.32 -4.51 -1.33
C VAL A 163 9.29 -3.69 -2.18
N HIS A 164 10.45 -3.34 -1.62
CA HIS A 164 11.48 -2.57 -2.32
C HIS A 164 12.47 -3.46 -3.11
N GLU A 165 13.23 -2.83 -4.03
CA GLU A 165 14.04 -3.49 -5.07
C GLU A 165 15.15 -4.45 -4.57
N ASP A 166 15.66 -4.25 -3.35
CA ASP A 166 16.83 -4.94 -2.81
C ASP A 166 16.50 -6.21 -1.99
N MET A 167 15.37 -6.84 -2.29
CA MET A 167 14.99 -8.08 -1.60
C MET A 167 15.75 -9.28 -2.17
N SER A 168 16.80 -9.69 -1.46
CA SER A 168 17.64 -10.83 -1.84
C SER A 168 16.96 -12.20 -1.68
N ARG A 169 15.85 -12.28 -0.93
CA ARG A 169 15.15 -13.53 -0.60
C ARG A 169 13.64 -13.39 -0.82
N PRO A 170 13.17 -13.55 -2.06
CA PRO A 170 11.75 -13.42 -2.40
C PRO A 170 10.83 -14.41 -1.66
N GLU A 171 11.36 -15.56 -1.25
CA GLU A 171 10.65 -16.59 -0.49
C GLU A 171 10.25 -16.06 0.90
N ASP A 172 11.09 -15.25 1.53
CA ASP A 172 10.81 -14.67 2.85
C ASP A 172 9.63 -13.67 2.75
N VAL A 173 9.55 -12.92 1.64
CA VAL A 173 8.41 -12.04 1.35
C VAL A 173 7.14 -12.87 1.12
N SER A 174 7.23 -13.97 0.37
CA SER A 174 6.12 -14.90 0.16
C SER A 174 5.54 -15.42 1.48
N LEU A 175 6.40 -15.75 2.46
CA LEU A 175 5.96 -16.16 3.81
C LEU A 175 5.23 -15.05 4.56
N VAL A 176 5.67 -13.80 4.45
CA VAL A 176 4.98 -12.64 5.04
C VAL A 176 3.60 -12.45 4.40
N ILE A 177 3.48 -12.53 3.08
CA ILE A 177 2.20 -12.38 2.39
C ILE A 177 1.25 -13.51 2.80
N SER A 178 1.76 -14.75 2.79
CA SER A 178 1.00 -15.96 3.11
C SER A 178 0.44 -15.94 4.54
N SER A 179 1.12 -15.28 5.48
CA SER A 179 0.65 -15.15 6.87
C SER A 179 -0.62 -14.31 7.00
N PHE A 180 -0.94 -13.49 6.00
CA PHE A 180 -2.20 -12.75 5.90
C PHE A 180 -3.26 -13.47 5.07
N VAL A 181 -2.87 -14.20 4.03
CA VAL A 181 -3.79 -15.00 3.20
C VAL A 181 -4.56 -16.02 4.04
N GLN A 182 -3.91 -16.61 5.04
CA GLN A 182 -4.53 -17.57 5.96
C GLN A 182 -5.63 -16.96 6.86
N ARG A 183 -5.79 -15.64 6.89
CA ARG A 183 -6.69 -14.92 7.81
C ARG A 183 -7.96 -14.39 7.14
N SER A 184 -8.53 -15.13 6.20
CA SER A 184 -9.75 -14.71 5.51
C SER A 184 -10.77 -14.06 6.47
N PRO A 185 -11.27 -12.83 6.19
CA PRO A 185 -11.29 -12.14 4.90
C PRO A 185 -10.42 -10.85 4.85
N VAL A 186 -9.09 -10.96 4.91
CA VAL A 186 -8.20 -9.79 4.71
C VAL A 186 -8.05 -9.45 3.23
N VAL A 187 -8.32 -8.21 2.86
CA VAL A 187 -8.04 -7.65 1.52
C VAL A 187 -6.56 -7.32 1.39
N ILE A 188 -5.88 -7.91 0.41
CA ILE A 188 -4.43 -7.76 0.22
C ILE A 188 -4.13 -6.94 -1.03
N ASN A 189 -3.39 -5.84 -0.87
CA ASN A 189 -2.77 -5.09 -1.94
C ASN A 189 -1.26 -5.36 -1.91
N LEU A 190 -0.67 -5.65 -3.06
CA LEU A 190 0.76 -5.86 -3.21
C LEU A 190 1.35 -4.81 -4.15
N GLU A 191 2.40 -4.15 -3.70
CA GLU A 191 3.16 -3.16 -4.46
C GLU A 191 4.63 -3.61 -4.51
N LEU A 192 5.11 -3.94 -5.71
CA LEU A 192 6.47 -4.41 -5.97
C LEU A 192 7.25 -3.31 -6.69
N HIS A 193 8.36 -2.89 -6.10
CA HIS A 193 9.30 -1.95 -6.69
C HIS A 193 10.51 -2.73 -7.19
N ALA A 194 10.92 -2.45 -8.41
CA ALA A 194 12.10 -3.09 -8.99
C ALA A 194 12.76 -2.16 -9.98
N SER A 195 14.08 -2.25 -10.10
CA SER A 195 14.83 -1.59 -11.16
C SER A 195 15.03 -2.51 -12.37
N ARG A 196 14.55 -3.77 -12.34
CA ARG A 196 14.47 -4.65 -13.53
C ARG A 196 13.26 -5.59 -13.45
N SER A 197 12.71 -5.99 -14.60
CA SER A 197 11.56 -6.89 -14.67
C SER A 197 11.82 -8.26 -14.06
N GLU A 198 13.05 -8.78 -14.13
CA GLU A 198 13.37 -10.11 -13.57
C GLU A 198 13.19 -10.16 -12.05
N GLN A 199 13.37 -9.03 -11.35
CA GLN A 199 13.13 -8.96 -9.91
C GLN A 199 11.64 -9.09 -9.59
N ILE A 200 10.77 -8.46 -10.39
CA ILE A 200 9.31 -8.61 -10.29
C ILE A 200 8.93 -10.08 -10.55
N PHE A 201 9.41 -10.66 -11.65
CA PHE A 201 9.09 -12.03 -12.02
C PHE A 201 9.53 -13.04 -10.95
N ARG A 202 10.78 -12.95 -10.46
CA ARG A 202 11.26 -13.78 -9.34
C ARG A 202 10.41 -13.62 -8.08
N GLN A 203 9.97 -12.40 -7.78
CA GLN A 203 9.12 -12.17 -6.62
C GLN A 203 7.73 -12.81 -6.79
N ILE A 204 7.15 -12.76 -7.98
CA ILE A 204 5.85 -13.37 -8.28
C ILE A 204 5.96 -14.90 -8.34
N GLU A 205 7.02 -15.44 -8.94
CA GLU A 205 7.32 -16.88 -9.03
C GLU A 205 7.44 -17.56 -7.66
N THR A 206 7.83 -16.83 -6.62
CA THR A 206 7.95 -17.37 -5.26
C THR A 206 6.67 -17.24 -4.44
N LEU A 207 5.66 -16.50 -4.91
CA LEU A 207 4.38 -16.38 -4.20
C LEU A 207 3.64 -17.72 -4.18
N LEU A 208 3.03 -18.00 -3.03
CA LEU A 208 1.99 -19.04 -2.94
C LEU A 208 0.71 -18.55 -3.64
N PRO A 209 -0.20 -19.47 -4.03
CA PRO A 209 -1.49 -19.10 -4.60
C PRO A 209 -2.20 -18.04 -3.74
N VAL A 210 -2.59 -16.93 -4.37
CA VAL A 210 -3.14 -15.77 -3.68
C VAL A 210 -4.11 -15.01 -4.56
N ARG A 211 -5.20 -14.52 -3.96
CA ARG A 211 -6.07 -13.51 -4.56
C ARG A 211 -5.79 -12.16 -3.93
N LEU A 212 -5.22 -11.27 -4.72
CA LEU A 212 -4.98 -9.88 -4.36
C LEU A 212 -6.20 -9.05 -4.77
N ASN A 213 -6.44 -7.95 -4.07
CA ASN A 213 -7.29 -6.91 -4.62
C ASN A 213 -6.49 -6.10 -5.66
N LEU A 214 -5.28 -5.66 -5.32
CA LEU A 214 -4.43 -4.87 -6.20
C LEU A 214 -3.03 -5.48 -6.32
N LEU A 215 -2.53 -5.62 -7.56
CA LEU A 215 -1.13 -5.81 -7.87
C LEU A 215 -0.57 -4.54 -8.54
N LYS A 216 0.42 -3.92 -7.92
CA LYS A 216 1.08 -2.72 -8.42
C LYS A 216 2.56 -2.97 -8.66
N LEU A 217 3.03 -2.71 -9.88
CA LEU A 217 4.39 -2.95 -10.32
C LEU A 217 5.03 -1.60 -10.72
N ILE A 218 6.12 -1.23 -10.05
CA ILE A 218 6.76 0.08 -10.23
C ILE A 218 8.20 -0.10 -10.64
N ASN A 219 8.56 0.50 -11.77
CA ASN A 219 9.95 0.67 -12.14
C ASN A 219 10.55 1.82 -11.33
N VAL A 220 11.65 1.55 -10.62
CA VAL A 220 12.40 2.57 -9.88
C VAL A 220 13.73 2.92 -10.54
N ALA A 221 14.06 2.30 -11.67
CA ALA A 221 15.21 2.67 -12.47
C ALA A 221 15.04 4.06 -13.12
N HIS A 222 16.16 4.72 -13.42
CA HIS A 222 16.14 5.98 -14.15
C HIS A 222 15.59 5.83 -15.58
N ASP A 223 15.85 4.67 -16.21
CA ASP A 223 15.39 4.37 -17.57
C ASP A 223 14.09 3.54 -17.56
N LEU A 224 13.26 3.74 -18.58
CA LEU A 224 12.04 2.96 -18.81
C LEU A 224 12.37 1.57 -19.37
N LEU A 225 12.66 0.63 -18.46
CA LEU A 225 13.04 -0.73 -18.81
C LEU A 225 11.83 -1.55 -19.28
N PRO A 226 12.06 -2.60 -20.11
CA PRO A 226 10.98 -3.43 -20.60
C PRO A 226 10.39 -4.32 -19.49
N ILE A 227 9.07 -4.53 -19.53
CA ILE A 227 8.37 -5.59 -18.80
C ILE A 227 7.38 -6.29 -19.76
N SER A 228 7.46 -7.61 -19.80
CA SER A 228 6.59 -8.44 -20.65
C SER A 228 5.28 -8.75 -19.93
N LEU A 229 4.16 -8.26 -20.48
CA LEU A 229 2.83 -8.57 -19.94
C LEU A 229 2.43 -10.02 -20.22
N THR A 230 2.93 -10.60 -21.31
CA THR A 230 2.75 -12.02 -21.63
C THR A 230 3.42 -12.91 -20.58
N ASP A 231 4.67 -12.62 -20.23
CA ASP A 231 5.39 -13.42 -19.22
C ASP A 231 4.76 -13.24 -17.84
N LEU A 232 4.35 -12.01 -17.50
CA LEU A 232 3.60 -11.74 -16.28
C LEU A 232 2.33 -12.59 -16.19
N ALA A 233 1.52 -12.62 -17.26
CA ALA A 233 0.29 -13.41 -17.31
C ALA A 233 0.55 -14.91 -17.18
N ALA A 234 1.59 -15.42 -17.85
CA ALA A 234 1.98 -16.82 -17.78
C ALA A 234 2.42 -17.22 -16.37
N ILE A 235 3.32 -16.44 -15.74
CA ILE A 235 3.77 -16.67 -14.37
C ILE A 235 2.58 -16.61 -13.40
N CYS A 236 1.72 -15.59 -13.50
CA CYS A 236 0.56 -15.49 -12.63
C CYS A 236 -0.42 -16.66 -12.82
N SER A 237 -0.59 -17.16 -14.04
CA SER A 237 -1.41 -18.35 -14.32
C SER A 237 -0.80 -19.60 -13.67
N GLU A 238 0.50 -19.84 -13.87
CA GLU A 238 1.22 -20.98 -13.31
C GLU A 238 1.17 -21.00 -11.78
N ARG A 239 1.34 -19.82 -11.17
CA ARG A 239 1.36 -19.64 -9.71
C ARG A 239 -0.03 -19.47 -9.08
N GLN A 240 -1.10 -19.48 -9.89
CA GLN A 240 -2.47 -19.26 -9.42
C GLN A 240 -2.64 -17.93 -8.65
N ILE A 241 -2.08 -16.86 -9.20
CA ILE A 241 -2.13 -15.51 -8.63
C ILE A 241 -3.21 -14.73 -9.36
N PHE A 242 -4.24 -14.29 -8.62
CA PHE A 242 -5.36 -13.53 -9.13
C PHE A 242 -5.36 -12.12 -8.55
N PHE A 243 -5.81 -11.13 -9.32
CA PHE A 243 -5.97 -9.76 -8.84
C PHE A 243 -7.17 -9.09 -9.49
N ASP A 244 -7.83 -8.18 -8.78
CA ASP A 244 -8.94 -7.41 -9.35
C ASP A 244 -8.43 -6.15 -10.08
N TYR A 245 -7.27 -5.62 -9.68
CA TYR A 245 -6.66 -4.42 -10.25
C TYR A 245 -5.18 -4.64 -10.56
N LEU A 246 -4.73 -4.24 -11.75
CA LEU A 246 -3.32 -4.27 -12.17
C LEU A 246 -2.83 -2.86 -12.47
N TYR A 247 -1.80 -2.42 -11.75
CA TYR A 247 -1.24 -1.08 -11.87
C TYR A 247 0.23 -1.16 -12.28
N LEU A 248 0.56 -0.62 -13.44
CA LEU A 248 1.94 -0.55 -13.95
C LEU A 248 2.38 0.90 -13.96
N ARG A 249 3.60 1.16 -13.48
CA ARG A 249 4.17 2.51 -13.46
C ARG A 249 5.61 2.53 -13.96
N ASP A 250 5.88 3.48 -14.86
CA ASP A 250 7.22 3.81 -15.36
C ASP A 250 7.91 2.62 -16.10
N TRP A 251 7.12 1.73 -16.71
CA TRP A 251 7.62 0.59 -17.51
C TRP A 251 7.42 0.79 -19.01
N THR A 252 8.34 0.22 -19.80
CA THR A 252 8.11 -0.06 -21.23
C THR A 252 7.41 -1.42 -21.36
N LEU A 253 6.16 -1.44 -21.79
CA LEU A 253 5.35 -2.66 -21.89
C LEU A 253 5.63 -3.39 -23.21
N THR A 254 5.98 -4.67 -23.12
CA THR A 254 6.15 -5.57 -24.26
C THR A 254 5.13 -6.71 -24.19
N CYS A 255 4.73 -7.22 -25.36
CA CYS A 255 3.73 -8.28 -25.51
C CYS A 255 4.13 -9.18 -26.68
N LEU A 256 3.82 -10.46 -26.61
CA LEU A 256 3.83 -11.34 -27.78
C LEU A 256 2.41 -11.38 -28.37
N PRO A 257 2.21 -11.04 -29.66
CA PRO A 257 0.86 -10.83 -30.23
C PRO A 257 -0.05 -12.07 -30.18
N GLN A 258 0.53 -13.27 -30.12
CA GLN A 258 -0.21 -14.55 -30.10
C GLN A 258 -0.41 -15.12 -28.70
N TRP A 259 -0.10 -14.35 -27.66
CA TRP A 259 -0.15 -14.83 -26.29
C TRP A 259 -0.97 -13.89 -25.41
N PRO A 260 -1.72 -14.42 -24.43
CA PRO A 260 -2.57 -13.61 -23.58
C PRO A 260 -1.74 -12.73 -22.63
N ILE A 261 -2.19 -11.49 -22.40
CA ILE A 261 -1.63 -10.57 -21.40
C ILE A 261 -2.37 -10.59 -20.05
N LEU A 262 -3.46 -11.35 -19.96
CA LEU A 262 -4.24 -11.60 -18.75
C LEU A 262 -4.68 -13.07 -18.74
N HIS A 263 -4.60 -13.72 -17.58
CA HIS A 263 -5.07 -15.10 -17.43
C HIS A 263 -6.43 -15.23 -16.72
N SER A 264 -6.91 -14.13 -16.11
CA SER A 264 -8.17 -14.08 -15.38
C SER A 264 -8.82 -12.69 -15.49
N PRO A 265 -10.14 -12.58 -15.24
CA PRO A 265 -10.84 -11.30 -15.25
C PRO A 265 -10.31 -10.31 -14.22
N ILE A 266 -10.12 -9.07 -14.65
CA ILE A 266 -9.77 -7.94 -13.80
C ILE A 266 -10.76 -6.80 -14.02
N CYS A 267 -10.94 -5.96 -13.01
CA CYS A 267 -11.67 -4.71 -13.14
C CYS A 267 -10.89 -3.75 -14.02
N ASP A 268 -9.72 -3.31 -13.56
CA ASP A 268 -9.01 -2.21 -14.19
C ASP A 268 -7.52 -2.52 -14.41
N LEU A 269 -7.04 -2.10 -15.59
CA LEU A 269 -5.63 -2.02 -15.93
C LEU A 269 -5.22 -0.55 -15.95
N ARG A 270 -4.41 -0.12 -14.97
CA ARG A 270 -3.88 1.25 -14.94
C ARG A 270 -2.44 1.30 -15.42
N LEU A 271 -2.20 2.16 -16.41
CA LEU A 271 -0.89 2.44 -16.98
C LEU A 271 -0.50 3.87 -16.64
N SER A 272 0.52 4.03 -15.79
CA SER A 272 1.00 5.33 -15.33
C SER A 272 2.39 5.62 -15.89
N SER A 273 2.51 6.61 -16.76
CA SER A 273 3.78 6.98 -17.41
C SER A 273 4.49 5.79 -18.06
N CYS A 274 3.70 4.87 -18.63
CA CYS A 274 4.20 3.69 -19.32
C CYS A 274 4.40 3.94 -20.81
N VAL A 275 5.31 3.18 -21.43
CA VAL A 275 5.49 3.18 -22.89
C VAL A 275 4.95 1.87 -23.44
N ILE A 276 3.94 1.90 -24.30
CA ILE A 276 3.55 0.71 -25.07
C ILE A 276 4.54 0.57 -26.24
N GLN A 277 5.36 -0.48 -26.22
CA GLN A 277 6.47 -0.67 -27.16
C GLN A 277 6.01 -0.94 -28.60
N ASN A 278 4.85 -1.59 -28.77
CA ASN A 278 4.20 -1.79 -30.05
C ASN A 278 2.69 -1.89 -29.83
N VAL A 279 1.94 -0.93 -30.38
CA VAL A 279 0.49 -0.86 -30.24
C VAL A 279 -0.23 -2.07 -30.86
N ASN A 280 0.27 -2.60 -31.97
CA ASN A 280 -0.35 -3.76 -32.63
C ASN A 280 -0.14 -5.01 -31.77
N ASP A 281 1.07 -5.25 -31.28
CA ASP A 281 1.37 -6.43 -30.44
C ASP A 281 0.53 -6.41 -29.16
N PHE A 282 0.40 -5.26 -28.51
CA PHE A 282 -0.46 -5.11 -27.33
C PHE A 282 -1.93 -5.42 -27.66
N THR A 283 -2.42 -4.88 -28.78
CA THR A 283 -3.81 -5.05 -29.22
C THR A 283 -4.12 -6.51 -29.51
N ASP A 284 -3.27 -7.17 -30.30
CA ASP A 284 -3.45 -8.56 -30.71
C ASP A 284 -3.33 -9.51 -29.50
N ALA A 285 -2.41 -9.22 -28.57
CA ALA A 285 -2.24 -10.00 -27.34
C ALA A 285 -3.45 -9.87 -26.38
N LEU A 286 -4.10 -8.69 -26.33
CA LEU A 286 -5.33 -8.49 -25.56
C LEU A 286 -6.53 -9.20 -26.21
N GLU A 287 -6.64 -9.18 -27.55
CA GLU A 287 -7.63 -9.99 -28.27
C GLU A 287 -7.43 -11.48 -28.02
N CYS A 288 -6.18 -11.94 -28.00
CA CYS A 288 -5.83 -13.32 -27.66
C CYS A 288 -6.32 -13.68 -26.25
N ALA A 289 -6.08 -12.82 -25.26
CA ALA A 289 -6.56 -13.02 -23.89
C ALA A 289 -8.10 -13.10 -23.83
N LEU A 290 -8.81 -12.24 -24.57
CA LEU A 290 -10.27 -12.26 -24.63
C LEU A 290 -10.81 -13.55 -25.27
N ALA A 291 -10.18 -14.01 -26.35
CA ALA A 291 -10.56 -15.24 -27.04
C ALA A 291 -10.36 -16.47 -26.13
N ASP A 292 -9.22 -16.56 -25.45
CA ASP A 292 -8.93 -17.62 -24.48
C ASP A 292 -9.92 -17.61 -23.31
N TYR A 293 -10.24 -16.43 -22.78
CA TYR A 293 -11.24 -16.29 -21.72
C TYR A 293 -12.63 -16.76 -22.16
N LYS A 294 -13.10 -16.36 -23.34
CA LYS A 294 -14.39 -16.80 -23.90
C LYS A 294 -14.42 -18.31 -24.14
N ALA A 295 -13.33 -18.89 -24.62
CA ALA A 295 -13.22 -20.34 -24.84
C ALA A 295 -13.33 -21.13 -23.53
N LYS A 296 -12.74 -20.63 -22.44
CA LYS A 296 -12.80 -21.28 -21.11
C LYS A 296 -14.16 -21.13 -20.42
N CYS A 297 -14.82 -19.99 -20.64
CA CYS A 297 -16.03 -19.60 -19.92
C CYS A 297 -17.33 -20.03 -20.61
N GLY A 298 -17.30 -20.27 -21.92
CA GLY A 298 -18.51 -20.43 -22.72
C GLY A 298 -19.13 -19.07 -23.09
N SER A 299 -20.01 -19.06 -24.10
CA SER A 299 -20.55 -17.85 -24.72
C SER A 299 -21.44 -16.98 -23.81
N ASP A 300 -21.89 -17.52 -22.66
CA ASP A 300 -22.98 -16.96 -21.85
C ASP A 300 -22.49 -16.23 -20.59
N ILE A 301 -21.17 -16.01 -20.44
CA ILE A 301 -20.63 -15.36 -19.22
C ILE A 301 -20.73 -13.83 -19.31
N CYS A 302 -21.42 -13.25 -18.32
CA CYS A 302 -21.69 -11.81 -18.18
C CYS A 302 -20.52 -10.98 -17.61
N VAL A 303 -19.38 -11.59 -17.28
CA VAL A 303 -18.24 -10.88 -16.66
C VAL A 303 -17.20 -10.58 -17.75
N PRO A 304 -16.88 -9.30 -18.01
CA PRO A 304 -15.82 -8.96 -18.96
C PRO A 304 -14.44 -9.32 -18.41
N LEU A 305 -13.53 -9.74 -19.30
CA LEU A 305 -12.13 -10.03 -18.94
C LEU A 305 -11.40 -8.79 -18.40
N LEU A 306 -11.72 -7.62 -18.97
CA LEU A 306 -11.15 -6.33 -18.62
C LEU A 306 -12.22 -5.27 -18.83
N ARG A 307 -12.50 -4.44 -17.81
CA ARG A 307 -13.54 -3.40 -17.89
C ARG A 307 -12.98 -2.06 -18.33
N VAL A 308 -11.88 -1.64 -17.71
CA VAL A 308 -11.32 -0.29 -17.89
C VAL A 308 -9.82 -0.38 -18.15
N ILE A 309 -9.33 0.39 -19.12
CA ILE A 309 -7.92 0.79 -19.18
C ILE A 309 -7.80 2.25 -18.77
N GLU A 310 -7.14 2.49 -17.65
CA GLU A 310 -6.85 3.83 -17.14
C GLU A 310 -5.46 4.26 -17.58
N PHE A 311 -5.33 5.46 -18.14
CA PHE A 311 -4.05 6.08 -18.44
C PHE A 311 -3.81 7.28 -17.52
N ALA A 312 -2.60 7.36 -16.97
CA ALA A 312 -2.18 8.46 -16.12
C ALA A 312 -0.76 8.93 -16.45
N GLY A 313 -0.47 10.21 -16.23
CA GLY A 313 0.87 10.76 -16.45
C GLY A 313 1.27 10.84 -17.92
N LEU A 314 2.54 10.54 -18.23
CA LEU A 314 3.15 10.72 -19.55
C LEU A 314 3.27 9.38 -20.30
N CYS A 315 2.12 8.78 -20.61
CA CYS A 315 2.09 7.54 -21.39
C CYS A 315 2.43 7.79 -22.87
N ALA A 316 3.17 6.87 -23.48
CA ALA A 316 3.57 6.94 -24.89
C ALA A 316 3.30 5.64 -25.64
N PHE A 317 3.08 5.76 -26.95
CA PHE A 317 2.65 4.66 -27.81
C PHE A 317 3.55 4.55 -29.03
N LYS A 318 4.44 3.57 -29.05
CA LYS A 318 5.27 3.32 -30.23
C LYS A 318 4.44 2.63 -31.31
N GLY A 319 4.56 3.15 -32.54
CA GLY A 319 3.74 2.76 -33.68
C GLY A 319 2.54 3.67 -33.95
N LEU A 320 2.34 4.71 -33.13
CA LEU A 320 1.43 5.82 -33.45
C LEU A 320 2.27 7.07 -33.79
N GLU A 321 1.91 7.75 -34.87
CA GLU A 321 2.59 8.96 -35.32
C GLU A 321 2.06 10.23 -34.63
N ARG A 322 0.97 10.11 -33.87
CA ARG A 322 0.31 11.23 -33.19
C ARG A 322 0.98 11.54 -31.84
N PRO A 323 1.06 12.81 -31.43
CA PRO A 323 1.51 13.17 -30.09
C PRO A 323 0.39 13.08 -29.04
N ASN A 324 0.78 12.86 -27.78
CA ASN A 324 0.01 13.10 -26.56
C ASN A 324 -1.43 12.57 -26.62
N LEU A 325 -2.43 13.38 -26.27
CA LEU A 325 -3.84 12.97 -26.20
C LEU A 325 -4.35 12.38 -27.53
N ALA A 326 -3.85 12.85 -28.67
CA ALA A 326 -4.29 12.33 -29.97
C ALA A 326 -3.85 10.87 -30.20
N ALA A 327 -2.68 10.47 -29.68
CA ALA A 327 -2.26 9.07 -29.66
C ALA A 327 -3.11 8.23 -28.71
N HIS A 328 -3.45 8.74 -27.53
CA HIS A 328 -4.32 8.04 -26.57
C HIS A 328 -5.71 7.76 -27.16
N LEU A 329 -6.32 8.78 -27.79
CA LEU A 329 -7.62 8.65 -28.45
C LEU A 329 -7.55 7.69 -29.64
N GLU A 330 -6.50 7.76 -30.47
CA GLU A 330 -6.32 6.82 -31.58
C GLU A 330 -6.15 5.38 -31.08
N PHE A 331 -5.35 5.17 -30.02
CA PHE A 331 -5.17 3.87 -29.40
C PHE A 331 -6.48 3.29 -28.89
N ALA A 332 -7.27 4.07 -28.14
CA ALA A 332 -8.58 3.66 -27.66
C ALA A 332 -9.56 3.36 -28.80
N GLN A 333 -9.56 4.16 -29.87
CA GLN A 333 -10.39 3.89 -31.05
C GLN A 333 -10.03 2.53 -31.69
N ARG A 334 -8.73 2.24 -31.86
CA ARG A 334 -8.26 0.96 -32.43
C ARG A 334 -8.67 -0.23 -31.56
N LEU A 335 -8.51 -0.11 -30.24
CA LEU A 335 -8.91 -1.17 -29.30
C LEU A 335 -10.43 -1.34 -29.23
N THR A 336 -11.20 -0.26 -29.18
CA THR A 336 -12.68 -0.33 -29.11
C THR A 336 -13.28 -0.95 -30.37
N ALA A 337 -12.66 -0.71 -31.54
CA ALA A 337 -13.08 -1.36 -32.80
C ALA A 337 -12.95 -2.90 -32.75
N LYS A 338 -12.03 -3.41 -31.94
CA LYS A 338 -11.74 -4.84 -31.75
C LYS A 338 -12.45 -5.43 -30.51
N ILE A 339 -12.58 -4.62 -29.47
CA ILE A 339 -13.12 -4.98 -28.16
C ILE A 339 -14.14 -3.90 -27.73
N PRO A 340 -15.41 -3.99 -28.21
CA PRO A 340 -16.38 -2.90 -28.04
C PRO A 340 -16.78 -2.57 -26.61
N ASP A 341 -16.71 -3.55 -25.70
CA ASP A 341 -17.14 -3.38 -24.30
C ASP A 341 -16.05 -2.78 -23.39
N LEU A 342 -14.87 -2.52 -23.94
CA LEU A 342 -13.74 -1.96 -23.20
C LEU A 342 -13.88 -0.44 -23.03
N THR A 343 -13.73 0.03 -21.80
CA THR A 343 -13.78 1.47 -21.49
C THR A 343 -12.39 2.03 -21.24
N PHE A 344 -12.24 3.34 -21.46
CA PHE A 344 -10.98 4.05 -21.33
C PHE A 344 -11.14 5.25 -20.42
N ASP A 345 -10.22 5.40 -19.46
CA ASP A 345 -10.12 6.60 -18.62
C ASP A 345 -8.83 7.37 -18.91
N PHE A 346 -8.99 8.67 -19.11
CA PHE A 346 -7.98 9.63 -19.49
C PHE A 346 -7.92 10.83 -18.54
N SER A 347 -8.65 10.80 -17.41
CA SER A 347 -8.78 11.94 -16.48
C SER A 347 -7.45 12.45 -15.95
N ASP A 348 -6.46 11.55 -15.85
CA ASP A 348 -5.19 11.78 -15.19
C ASP A 348 -4.01 11.93 -16.17
N ILE A 349 -4.27 12.14 -17.47
CA ILE A 349 -3.23 12.37 -18.48
C ILE A 349 -2.75 13.82 -18.43
N CYS A 350 -1.43 14.02 -18.47
CA CYS A 350 -0.85 15.35 -18.68
C CYS A 350 -1.04 15.77 -20.14
N THR A 351 -1.82 16.83 -20.39
CA THR A 351 -2.16 17.31 -21.74
C THR A 351 -1.20 18.36 -22.31
N GLU A 352 0.05 18.42 -21.82
CA GLU A 352 1.02 19.41 -22.34
C GLU A 352 1.36 19.19 -23.82
#